data_AF-A0A8J3IZ92-F1
#
_entry.id   AF-A0A8J3IZ92-F1
#
_cell.length_a   1.000
_cell.length_b   1.000
_cell.length_c   1.000
_cell.angle_alpha   90.00
_cell.angle_beta   90.00
_cell.angle_gamma   90.00
#
_symmetry.space_group_name_H-M   'P 1'
#
loop_
_entity.id
_entity.type
_entity.pdbx_description
1 polymer ?
#
loop_
_entity_poly.entity_id
_entity_poly.type
_entity_poly.pdbx_seq_one_letter_code
_entity_poly.pdbx_strand_id
1 'polypeptide(L)'
;MTTHNSNALTTLDESFGDSIDDVVQPTLEENPWLKWMTGNLSTTDRKVAVGWHVRSGVNPVLDRLLTAMGVEHYVVQHKTGNERLVPYWNLSWDGHPCSLIVVAYGVKSPWQMKRDLGDRAGIAYGVGTARDDEGNIQYKDGSDQPKQRPQMQLRAFVHELVGTNERPEEGFNEWFKVSVSNYMVDHLYRVLNAQYPVIDAYNAIMMAKQNPNRAKYWGFSIPTGIGEEGQDVGPDKDHQSTIIPMVPQIPPLRVGTPETIAYLNTRRIPLHIQRRLLDSLLEETVVWSMQRSVEIVEGKQDQAMTVITEEPITVTPVQLPQLPAASDPLITAEQVDWIRKTYCGENANTIKQICQHFGVTDLTQLHVSHYTLLFNQVR
;
A
#
# COMPACT_ATOMS: atom_id res chain seq x y z
N MET A 1 -19.68 18.79 69.26
CA MET A 1 -18.31 18.69 68.73
C MET A 1 -18.44 18.19 67.30
N THR A 2 -18.20 19.09 66.36
CA THR A 2 -18.47 18.97 64.93
C THR A 2 -17.16 19.25 64.21
N THR A 3 -16.71 18.33 63.35
CA THR A 3 -15.80 18.51 62.20
C THR A 3 -15.73 17.14 61.50
N HIS A 4 -16.42 16.90 60.38
CA HIS A 4 -16.04 17.20 58.98
C HIS A 4 -14.61 16.77 58.61
N ASN A 5 -14.46 15.75 57.76
CA ASN A 5 -14.24 15.96 56.33
C ASN A 5 -14.21 14.63 55.55
N SER A 6 -15.24 14.44 54.72
CA SER A 6 -15.25 13.50 53.61
C SER A 6 -14.41 14.09 52.47
N ASN A 7 -13.27 13.51 52.14
CA ASN A 7 -12.63 13.74 50.85
C ASN A 7 -13.43 12.98 49.78
N ALA A 8 -14.52 13.60 49.32
CA ALA A 8 -15.15 13.24 48.08
C ALA A 8 -14.15 13.57 46.96
N LEU A 9 -13.67 12.53 46.27
CA LEU A 9 -13.07 12.70 44.95
C LEU A 9 -14.10 13.44 44.10
N THR A 10 -13.79 14.69 43.77
CA THR A 10 -14.49 15.46 42.74
C THR A 10 -14.50 14.62 41.46
N THR A 11 -15.64 14.01 41.18
CA THR A 11 -15.96 13.43 39.88
C THR A 11 -15.80 14.53 38.85
N LEU A 12 -15.02 14.26 37.80
CA LEU A 12 -14.95 15.13 36.62
C LEU A 12 -16.36 15.30 36.07
N ASP A 13 -16.95 16.46 36.37
CA ASP A 13 -18.17 16.94 35.74
C ASP A 13 -17.74 17.59 34.42
N GLU A 14 -17.50 16.74 33.42
CA GLU A 14 -17.21 17.16 32.05
C GLU A 14 -18.34 16.65 31.16
N SER A 15 -19.51 17.28 31.27
CA SER A 15 -20.39 17.34 30.11
C SER A 15 -19.66 18.19 29.07
N PHE A 16 -18.86 17.55 28.23
CA PHE A 16 -18.47 18.12 26.94
C PHE A 16 -19.78 18.36 26.20
N GLY A 17 -20.25 19.60 26.26
CA GLY A 17 -21.47 20.04 25.59
C GLY A 17 -21.39 19.68 24.12
N ASP A 18 -22.52 19.23 23.59
CA ASP A 18 -22.65 18.78 22.21
C ASP A 18 -21.94 19.71 21.20
N SER A 19 -21.23 19.06 20.27
CA SER A 19 -21.03 19.45 18.87
C SER A 19 -19.92 20.42 18.46
N ILE A 20 -18.72 20.37 19.05
CA ILE A 20 -17.55 20.98 18.39
C ILE A 20 -16.34 20.05 18.51
N ASP A 21 -15.83 19.66 17.33
CA ASP A 21 -14.58 18.93 17.06
C ASP A 21 -14.61 17.40 17.27
N ASP A 22 -15.22 16.69 16.31
CA ASP A 22 -14.68 15.38 15.93
C ASP A 22 -13.18 15.59 15.67
N VAL A 23 -12.32 14.97 16.49
CA VAL A 23 -10.86 15.06 16.34
C VAL A 23 -10.52 14.71 14.88
N VAL A 24 -10.15 15.74 14.10
CA VAL A 24 -9.84 15.56 12.68
C VAL A 24 -8.53 14.80 12.60
N GLN A 25 -8.63 13.50 12.32
CA GLN A 25 -7.44 12.69 12.06
C GLN A 25 -6.76 13.22 10.79
N PRO A 26 -5.42 13.35 10.79
CA PRO A 26 -4.70 13.81 9.61
C PRO A 26 -4.76 12.78 8.49
N THR A 27 -4.95 13.23 7.26
CA THR A 27 -4.72 12.42 6.07
C THR A 27 -3.21 12.38 5.82
N LEU A 28 -2.59 11.22 6.05
CA LEU A 28 -1.15 11.03 5.84
C LEU A 28 -0.84 10.81 4.35
N GLU A 29 -1.72 10.08 3.64
CA GLU A 29 -1.63 9.91 2.19
C GLU A 29 -3.02 10.05 1.55
N GLU A 30 -3.17 11.03 0.65
CA GLU A 30 -4.42 11.24 -0.08
C GLU A 30 -4.76 10.05 -0.99
N ASN A 31 -3.76 9.52 -1.71
CA ASN A 31 -3.87 8.35 -2.58
C ASN A 31 -3.07 7.17 -1.97
N PRO A 32 -3.73 6.31 -1.18
CA PRO A 32 -3.06 5.28 -0.42
C PRO A 32 -2.51 4.16 -1.30
N TRP A 33 -1.52 3.44 -0.77
CA TRP A 33 -0.94 2.27 -1.43
C TRP A 33 -1.83 1.04 -1.33
N LEU A 34 -2.13 0.46 -2.48
CA LEU A 34 -2.75 -0.85 -2.59
C LEU A 34 -1.69 -1.91 -2.86
N LYS A 35 -1.58 -2.88 -1.95
CA LYS A 35 -0.56 -3.92 -1.93
C LYS A 35 -1.19 -5.29 -2.13
N TRP A 36 -0.61 -6.11 -3.01
CA TRP A 36 -0.98 -7.51 -3.08
C TRP A 36 -0.15 -8.30 -2.07
N MET A 37 -0.82 -8.96 -1.12
CA MET A 37 -0.19 -9.91 -0.20
C MET A 37 -0.27 -11.31 -0.79
N THR A 38 0.82 -12.07 -0.67
CA THR A 38 1.02 -13.37 -1.34
C THR A 38 0.76 -14.57 -0.44
N GLY A 39 0.30 -14.35 0.80
CA GLY A 39 0.05 -15.41 1.78
C GLY A 39 1.22 -15.84 2.65
N ASN A 40 2.38 -15.19 2.51
CA ASN A 40 3.59 -15.55 3.28
C ASN A 40 3.72 -14.80 4.60
N LEU A 41 2.81 -13.87 4.86
CA LEU A 41 2.78 -13.07 6.06
C LEU A 41 1.75 -13.63 7.04
N SER A 42 2.19 -13.85 8.27
CA SER A 42 1.30 -14.21 9.37
C SER A 42 0.55 -12.98 9.85
N THR A 43 -0.74 -13.17 10.12
CA THR A 43 -1.58 -12.19 10.79
C THR A 43 -1.67 -12.51 12.27
N THR A 44 -2.02 -11.51 13.10
CA THR A 44 -2.20 -11.72 14.55
C THR A 44 -3.33 -12.69 14.89
N ASP A 45 -4.31 -12.85 13.99
CA ASP A 45 -5.43 -13.77 14.11
C ASP A 45 -5.20 -15.12 13.40
N ARG A 46 -3.95 -15.41 13.00
CA ARG A 46 -3.52 -16.67 12.36
C ARG A 46 -4.21 -16.98 11.04
N LYS A 47 -4.73 -15.97 10.35
CA LYS A 47 -5.16 -16.04 8.95
C LYS A 47 -3.98 -15.83 8.00
N VAL A 48 -4.18 -16.27 6.76
CA VAL A 48 -3.23 -16.08 5.66
C VAL A 48 -3.61 -14.78 4.95
N ALA A 49 -2.72 -13.79 4.95
CA ALA A 49 -2.98 -12.52 4.29
C ALA A 49 -2.74 -12.65 2.77
N VAL A 50 -3.81 -12.74 1.99
CA VAL A 50 -3.76 -12.92 0.53
C VAL A 50 -4.73 -11.96 -0.15
N GLY A 51 -4.29 -11.34 -1.24
CA GLY A 51 -5.13 -10.43 -2.02
C GLY A 51 -4.75 -8.96 -1.80
N TRP A 52 -5.68 -8.05 -2.11
CA TRP A 52 -5.46 -6.61 -2.04
C TRP A 52 -5.61 -6.07 -0.63
N HIS A 53 -4.63 -5.29 -0.19
CA HIS A 53 -4.57 -4.71 1.14
C HIS A 53 -4.21 -3.24 1.08
N VAL A 54 -4.76 -2.46 2.00
CA VAL A 54 -4.41 -1.06 2.21
C VAL A 54 -4.13 -0.83 3.69
N ARG A 55 -3.09 -0.05 3.98
CA ARG A 55 -2.69 0.25 5.37
C ARG A 55 -3.76 1.09 6.05
N SER A 56 -4.13 0.70 7.27
CA SER A 56 -5.07 1.44 8.11
C SER A 56 -4.40 2.65 8.77
N GLY A 57 -5.16 3.70 9.05
CA GLY A 57 -4.69 4.93 9.69
C GLY A 57 -3.96 5.90 8.75
N VAL A 58 -4.00 5.64 7.45
CA VAL A 58 -3.34 6.48 6.42
C VAL A 58 -4.29 7.52 5.85
N ASN A 59 -5.56 7.15 5.65
CA ASN A 59 -6.59 8.01 5.11
C ASN A 59 -7.89 7.81 5.91
N PRO A 60 -8.26 8.78 6.77
CA PRO A 60 -9.39 8.61 7.69
C PRO A 60 -10.74 8.57 6.97
N VAL A 61 -10.84 9.12 5.75
CA VAL A 61 -12.05 8.99 4.93
C VAL A 61 -12.22 7.54 4.47
N LEU A 62 -11.13 6.93 4.00
CA LEU A 62 -11.11 5.53 3.61
C LEU A 62 -11.38 4.61 4.81
N ASP A 63 -10.72 4.83 5.93
CA ASP A 63 -10.86 3.98 7.13
C ASP A 63 -12.30 3.98 7.66
N ARG A 64 -12.96 5.15 7.68
CA ARG A 64 -14.38 5.26 8.05
C ARG A 64 -15.28 4.51 7.07
N LEU A 65 -15.04 4.63 5.77
CA LEU A 65 -15.82 3.91 4.76
C LEU A 65 -15.66 2.39 4.93
N LEU A 66 -14.43 1.91 5.03
CA LEU A 66 -14.13 0.47 5.17
C LEU A 66 -14.73 -0.11 6.45
N THR A 67 -14.70 0.66 7.54
CA THR A 67 -15.36 0.30 8.80
C THR A 67 -16.87 0.21 8.62
N ALA A 68 -17.50 1.21 8.00
CA ALA A 68 -18.94 1.23 7.75
C ALA A 68 -19.39 0.07 6.84
N MET A 69 -18.54 -0.33 5.90
CA MET A 69 -18.76 -1.48 5.02
C MET A 69 -18.47 -2.84 5.68
N GLY A 70 -17.96 -2.86 6.92
CA GLY A 70 -17.60 -4.09 7.62
C GLY A 70 -16.44 -4.84 6.97
N VAL A 71 -15.55 -4.12 6.28
CA VAL A 71 -14.37 -4.71 5.65
C VAL A 71 -13.46 -5.28 6.72
N GLU A 72 -12.87 -6.44 6.44
CA GLU A 72 -12.02 -7.13 7.39
C GLU A 72 -10.75 -6.33 7.68
N HIS A 73 -10.40 -6.22 8.96
CA HIS A 73 -9.24 -5.50 9.47
C HIS A 73 -8.40 -6.40 10.37
N TYR A 74 -7.10 -6.48 10.11
CA TYR A 74 -6.17 -7.24 10.94
C TYR A 74 -4.75 -6.67 10.90
N VAL A 75 -3.93 -7.11 11.85
CA VAL A 75 -2.52 -6.73 11.94
C VAL A 75 -1.67 -7.79 11.26
N VAL A 76 -0.87 -7.35 10.30
CA VAL A 76 0.09 -8.20 9.59
C VAL A 76 1.43 -8.10 10.26
N GLN A 77 2.08 -9.24 10.47
CA GLN A 77 3.43 -9.31 11.01
C GLN A 77 4.45 -9.34 9.87
N HIS A 78 5.11 -8.20 9.67
CA HIS A 78 6.17 -8.04 8.68
C HIS A 78 7.49 -8.57 9.26
N LYS A 79 8.24 -9.38 8.49
CA LYS A 79 9.55 -9.89 8.93
C LYS A 79 10.68 -8.88 8.74
N THR A 80 10.50 -7.91 7.84
CA THR A 80 11.45 -6.83 7.52
C THR A 80 10.77 -5.45 7.60
N GLY A 81 11.57 -4.38 7.67
CA GLY A 81 11.09 -3.00 7.81
C GLY A 81 11.04 -2.48 9.25
N ASN A 82 10.86 -1.16 9.37
CA ASN A 82 10.87 -0.43 10.65
C ASN A 82 9.66 -0.78 11.54
N GLU A 83 8.52 -1.09 10.92
CA GLU A 83 7.30 -1.48 11.61
C GLU A 83 7.02 -2.98 11.40
N ARG A 84 7.17 -3.78 12.45
CA ARG A 84 6.96 -5.23 12.39
C ARG A 84 5.50 -5.66 12.47
N LEU A 85 4.63 -4.79 12.99
CA LEU A 85 3.21 -5.03 13.14
C LEU A 85 2.47 -3.86 12.52
N VAL A 86 1.82 -4.08 11.39
CA VAL A 86 1.17 -3.02 10.63
C VAL A 86 -0.29 -3.40 10.40
N PRO A 87 -1.26 -2.52 10.73
CA PRO A 87 -2.66 -2.78 10.51
C PRO A 87 -3.04 -2.57 9.04
N TYR A 88 -3.84 -3.48 8.49
CA TYR A 88 -4.35 -3.43 7.13
C TYR A 88 -5.84 -3.74 7.07
N TRP A 89 -6.48 -3.15 6.07
CA TRP A 89 -7.78 -3.59 5.56
C TRP A 89 -7.57 -4.60 4.44
N ASN A 90 -8.27 -5.73 4.51
CA ASN A 90 -8.33 -6.73 3.44
C ASN A 90 -9.46 -6.35 2.47
N LEU A 91 -9.09 -5.86 1.29
CA LEU A 91 -10.03 -5.42 0.27
C LEU A 91 -10.59 -6.62 -0.50
N SER A 92 -11.50 -7.34 0.15
CA SER A 92 -12.24 -8.48 -0.39
C SER A 92 -13.75 -8.24 -0.33
N TRP A 93 -14.44 -8.57 -1.42
CA TRP A 93 -15.90 -8.55 -1.54
C TRP A 93 -16.39 -9.93 -1.95
N ASP A 94 -17.40 -10.43 -1.23
CA ASP A 94 -18.00 -11.76 -1.44
C ASP A 94 -16.95 -12.90 -1.46
N GLY A 95 -15.90 -12.78 -0.64
CA GLY A 95 -14.82 -13.77 -0.55
C GLY A 95 -13.80 -13.72 -1.68
N HIS A 96 -13.87 -12.70 -2.55
CA HIS A 96 -12.93 -12.49 -3.64
C HIS A 96 -12.16 -11.17 -3.46
N PRO A 97 -10.88 -11.07 -3.88
CA PRO A 97 -10.18 -9.80 -3.94
C PRO A 97 -10.94 -8.78 -4.79
N CYS A 98 -10.82 -7.49 -4.45
CA CYS A 98 -11.50 -6.43 -5.16
C CYS A 98 -11.11 -6.32 -6.65
N SER A 99 -11.95 -5.66 -7.43
CA SER A 99 -11.73 -5.41 -8.85
C SER A 99 -11.07 -4.03 -9.05
N LEU A 100 -10.21 -3.92 -10.07
CA LEU A 100 -9.47 -2.68 -10.33
C LEU A 100 -9.98 -1.94 -11.56
N ILE A 101 -10.20 -0.65 -11.45
CA ILE A 101 -10.39 0.27 -12.59
C ILE A 101 -9.03 0.92 -12.86
N VAL A 102 -8.33 0.45 -13.88
CA VAL A 102 -6.96 0.89 -14.16
C VAL A 102 -6.96 2.18 -14.97
N VAL A 103 -6.23 3.20 -14.49
CA VAL A 103 -6.08 4.50 -15.14
C VAL A 103 -5.00 4.42 -16.22
N ALA A 104 -5.36 3.93 -17.40
CA ALA A 104 -4.43 3.75 -18.52
C ALA A 104 -5.16 3.77 -19.88
N TYR A 105 -4.48 4.20 -20.94
CA TYR A 105 -4.97 4.05 -22.32
C TYR A 105 -4.88 2.59 -22.81
N GLY A 106 -4.01 1.78 -22.20
CA GLY A 106 -3.79 0.39 -22.55
C GLY A 106 -2.55 -0.17 -21.86
N VAL A 107 -2.24 -1.42 -22.18
CA VAL A 107 -1.08 -2.15 -21.64
C VAL A 107 -0.15 -2.48 -22.78
N LYS A 108 1.08 -1.98 -22.73
CA LYS A 108 2.14 -2.32 -23.69
C LYS A 108 2.88 -3.57 -23.23
N SER A 109 3.50 -4.29 -24.16
CA SER A 109 4.29 -5.46 -23.78
C SER A 109 5.51 -5.10 -22.93
N PRO A 110 6.01 -6.00 -22.06
CA PRO A 110 7.20 -5.73 -21.26
C PRO A 110 8.40 -5.37 -22.15
N TRP A 111 8.47 -5.97 -23.35
CA TRP A 111 9.50 -5.65 -24.34
C TRP A 111 9.36 -4.21 -24.88
N GLN A 112 8.15 -3.77 -25.25
CA GLN A 112 7.90 -2.39 -25.67
C GLN A 112 8.22 -1.41 -24.53
N MET A 113 7.79 -1.74 -23.31
CA MET A 113 8.02 -0.89 -22.16
C MET A 113 9.51 -0.79 -21.81
N LYS A 114 10.28 -1.87 -21.95
CA LYS A 114 11.72 -1.85 -21.67
C LYS A 114 12.51 -0.97 -22.64
N ARG A 115 12.06 -0.84 -23.89
CA ARG A 115 12.82 -0.17 -24.96
C ARG A 115 12.69 1.35 -24.92
N ASP A 116 11.52 1.87 -24.61
CA ASP A 116 11.25 3.31 -24.66
C ASP A 116 10.52 3.77 -23.39
N LEU A 117 11.23 4.50 -22.53
CA LEU A 117 10.69 5.02 -21.27
C LEU A 117 9.74 6.22 -21.49
N GLY A 118 9.87 6.91 -22.62
CA GLY A 118 9.02 8.04 -23.01
C GLY A 118 7.73 7.64 -23.72
N ASP A 119 7.54 6.34 -23.97
CA ASP A 119 6.35 5.83 -24.65
C ASP A 119 5.53 4.95 -23.70
N ARG A 120 4.82 5.59 -22.76
CA ARG A 120 3.94 4.93 -21.78
C ARG A 120 2.46 5.19 -22.04
N ALA A 121 1.62 4.31 -21.51
CA ALA A 121 0.16 4.40 -21.64
C ALA A 121 -0.55 4.52 -20.29
N GLY A 122 0.13 4.98 -19.24
CA GLY A 122 -0.41 5.15 -17.88
C GLY A 122 0.08 4.10 -16.86
N ILE A 123 0.90 3.14 -17.29
CA ILE A 123 1.53 2.13 -16.42
C ILE A 123 3.03 2.37 -16.42
N ALA A 124 3.61 2.55 -15.24
CA ALA A 124 5.04 2.65 -15.07
C ALA A 124 5.66 1.26 -14.99
N TYR A 125 6.77 1.06 -15.70
CA TYR A 125 7.51 -0.21 -15.69
C TYR A 125 8.99 0.05 -15.91
N GLY A 126 9.81 -0.69 -15.17
CA GLY A 126 11.25 -0.71 -15.36
C GLY A 126 11.87 -1.94 -14.71
N VAL A 127 13.14 -2.18 -15.05
CA VAL A 127 13.97 -3.15 -14.35
C VAL A 127 15.06 -2.35 -13.66
N GLY A 128 14.90 -2.19 -12.35
CA GLY A 128 15.81 -1.43 -11.51
C GLY A 128 16.85 -2.31 -10.85
N THR A 129 17.89 -1.67 -10.31
CA THR A 129 18.85 -2.36 -9.44
C THR A 129 18.23 -2.56 -8.06
N ALA A 130 18.29 -3.79 -7.56
CA ALA A 130 17.83 -4.14 -6.22
C ALA A 130 18.69 -3.42 -5.18
N ARG A 131 18.03 -2.77 -4.22
CA ARG A 131 18.67 -2.19 -3.04
C ARG A 131 18.08 -2.80 -1.77
N ASP A 132 18.88 -2.83 -0.72
CA ASP A 132 18.42 -3.18 0.63
C ASP A 132 17.77 -1.97 1.34
N ASP A 133 17.29 -2.18 2.57
CA ASP A 133 16.62 -1.15 3.36
C ASP A 133 17.55 0.04 3.73
N GLU A 134 18.87 -0.16 3.63
CA GLU A 134 19.90 0.85 3.86
C GLU A 134 20.29 1.58 2.56
N GLY A 135 19.72 1.17 1.42
CA GLY A 135 19.98 1.74 0.09
C GLY A 135 21.20 1.17 -0.63
N ASN A 136 21.88 0.16 -0.07
CA ASN A 136 23.03 -0.48 -0.70
C ASN A 136 22.58 -1.39 -1.85
N ILE A 137 23.41 -1.50 -2.89
CA ILE A 137 23.14 -2.38 -4.03
C ILE A 137 23.23 -3.84 -3.59
N GLN A 138 22.19 -4.61 -3.89
CA GLN A 138 22.22 -6.06 -3.74
C GLN A 138 22.84 -6.69 -4.97
N TYR A 139 23.79 -7.60 -4.77
CA TYR A 139 24.49 -8.33 -5.83
C TYR A 139 23.94 -9.76 -5.93
N LYS A 140 24.12 -10.39 -7.09
CA LYS A 140 23.81 -11.82 -7.23
C LYS A 140 24.85 -12.65 -6.45
N ASP A 141 24.42 -13.75 -5.87
CA ASP A 141 25.31 -14.62 -5.08
C ASP A 141 26.53 -15.05 -5.90
N GLY A 142 27.73 -14.78 -5.36
CA GLY A 142 29.00 -15.09 -6.00
C GLY A 142 29.34 -14.26 -7.25
N SER A 143 28.70 -13.10 -7.46
CA SER A 143 28.93 -12.26 -8.64
C SER A 143 28.95 -10.77 -8.32
N ASP A 144 29.81 -10.01 -9.01
CA ASP A 144 29.83 -8.53 -8.97
C ASP A 144 28.69 -7.89 -9.80
N GLN A 145 27.74 -8.69 -10.30
CA GLN A 145 26.59 -8.17 -11.03
C GLN A 145 25.46 -7.74 -10.07
N PRO A 146 25.00 -6.49 -10.14
CA PRO A 146 23.85 -6.04 -9.38
C PRO A 146 22.61 -6.87 -9.71
N LYS A 147 21.90 -7.30 -8.67
CA LYS A 147 20.63 -7.97 -8.79
C LYS A 147 19.61 -7.01 -9.42
N GLN A 148 18.91 -7.50 -10.42
CA GLN A 148 17.92 -6.74 -11.18
C GLN A 148 16.52 -7.13 -10.71
N ARG A 149 15.65 -6.14 -10.49
CA ARG A 149 14.28 -6.37 -10.04
C ARG A 149 13.31 -5.65 -10.97
N PRO A 150 12.43 -6.39 -11.69
CA PRO A 150 11.34 -5.75 -12.41
C PRO A 150 10.37 -5.13 -11.40
N GLN A 151 9.85 -3.97 -11.74
CA GLN A 151 8.85 -3.26 -10.94
C GLN A 151 7.81 -2.65 -11.88
N MET A 152 6.55 -2.75 -11.47
CA MET A 152 5.42 -2.18 -12.18
C MET A 152 4.58 -1.36 -11.21
N GLN A 153 4.20 -0.16 -11.61
CA GLN A 153 3.31 0.70 -10.87
C GLN A 153 2.21 1.24 -11.76
N LEU A 154 1.03 1.43 -11.16
CA LEU A 154 -0.11 2.00 -11.85
C LEU A 154 -1.00 2.73 -10.85
N ARG A 155 -1.89 3.56 -11.39
CA ARG A 155 -2.99 4.16 -10.63
C ARG A 155 -4.27 3.39 -10.94
N ALA A 156 -5.03 3.05 -9.91
CA ALA A 156 -6.31 2.36 -10.08
C ALA A 156 -7.33 2.78 -9.03
N PHE A 157 -8.60 2.79 -9.40
CA PHE A 157 -9.69 2.82 -8.42
C PHE A 157 -10.07 1.39 -8.04
N VAL A 158 -10.58 1.19 -6.83
CA VAL A 158 -11.19 -0.07 -6.40
C VAL A 158 -12.67 -0.01 -6.76
N HIS A 159 -13.12 -0.89 -7.66
CA HIS A 159 -14.47 -0.83 -8.24
C HIS A 159 -15.59 -0.94 -7.20
N GLU A 160 -15.37 -1.74 -6.17
CA GLU A 160 -16.35 -1.96 -5.10
C GLU A 160 -16.37 -0.82 -4.07
N LEU A 161 -15.41 0.10 -4.12
CA LEU A 161 -15.33 1.28 -3.25
C LEU A 161 -15.80 2.57 -3.92
N VAL A 162 -15.82 2.65 -5.25
CA VAL A 162 -16.32 3.85 -5.92
C VAL A 162 -17.82 3.99 -5.72
N GLY A 163 -18.30 5.24 -5.57
CA GLY A 163 -19.73 5.49 -5.44
C GLY A 163 -20.49 5.04 -6.69
N THR A 164 -21.82 4.96 -6.62
CA THR A 164 -22.62 4.69 -7.82
C THR A 164 -22.89 5.99 -8.59
N ASN A 165 -23.56 5.89 -9.74
CA ASN A 165 -23.99 7.10 -10.46
C ASN A 165 -25.05 7.89 -9.70
N GLU A 166 -25.87 7.18 -8.92
CA GLU A 166 -26.96 7.75 -8.13
C GLU A 166 -26.44 8.36 -6.83
N ARG A 167 -25.34 7.83 -6.28
CA ARG A 167 -24.75 8.21 -5.00
C ARG A 167 -23.23 8.23 -5.06
N PRO A 168 -22.63 9.15 -5.83
CA PRO A 168 -21.17 9.24 -5.95
C PRO A 168 -20.50 9.54 -4.60
N GLU A 169 -21.12 10.34 -3.75
CA GLU A 169 -20.59 10.76 -2.45
C GLU A 169 -20.47 9.65 -1.39
N GLU A 170 -21.15 8.52 -1.57
CA GLU A 170 -21.11 7.39 -0.62
C GLU A 170 -19.86 6.51 -0.78
N GLY A 171 -19.04 6.73 -1.82
CA GLY A 171 -17.85 5.91 -2.10
C GLY A 171 -16.52 6.65 -1.96
N PHE A 172 -15.43 5.88 -1.95
CA PHE A 172 -14.07 6.37 -2.04
C PHE A 172 -13.68 6.56 -3.50
N ASN A 173 -13.92 7.76 -4.02
CA ASN A 173 -13.69 8.08 -5.43
C ASN A 173 -12.25 8.50 -5.74
N GLU A 174 -11.30 8.30 -4.82
CA GLU A 174 -9.88 8.56 -5.03
C GLU A 174 -9.16 7.32 -5.59
N TRP A 175 -8.11 7.54 -6.37
CA TRP A 175 -7.31 6.45 -6.92
C TRP A 175 -6.26 5.98 -5.90
N PHE A 176 -5.86 4.71 -6.02
CA PHE A 176 -4.83 4.05 -5.25
C PHE A 176 -3.54 3.95 -6.05
N LYS A 177 -2.41 4.03 -5.35
CA LYS A 177 -1.10 3.67 -5.91
C LYS A 177 -0.95 2.17 -5.83
N VAL A 178 -0.86 1.49 -6.97
CA VAL A 178 -0.57 0.06 -7.03
C VAL A 178 0.91 -0.11 -7.38
N SER A 179 1.60 -0.97 -6.64
CA SER A 179 2.96 -1.38 -6.99
C SER A 179 3.16 -2.86 -6.76
N VAL A 180 3.80 -3.51 -7.73
CA VAL A 180 4.28 -4.88 -7.63
C VAL A 180 5.73 -4.96 -8.13
N SER A 181 6.47 -5.94 -7.63
CA SER A 181 7.86 -6.20 -8.03
C SER A 181 8.11 -7.69 -8.23
N ASN A 182 9.26 -8.02 -8.81
CA ASN A 182 9.71 -9.41 -9.00
C ASN A 182 8.66 -10.25 -9.74
N TYR A 183 8.40 -11.46 -9.24
CA TYR A 183 7.49 -12.45 -9.82
C TYR A 183 6.04 -11.94 -9.94
N MET A 184 5.62 -11.00 -9.08
CA MET A 184 4.26 -10.44 -9.13
C MET A 184 4.02 -9.53 -10.34
N VAL A 185 5.08 -9.04 -10.98
CA VAL A 185 4.95 -8.22 -12.20
C VAL A 185 4.30 -9.01 -13.32
N ASP A 186 4.69 -10.26 -13.53
CA ASP A 186 4.13 -11.10 -14.59
C ASP A 186 2.66 -11.47 -14.31
N HIS A 187 2.32 -11.70 -13.04
CA HIS A 187 0.94 -11.96 -12.61
C HIS A 187 0.04 -10.74 -12.82
N LEU A 188 0.48 -9.55 -12.38
CA LEU A 188 -0.27 -8.31 -12.63
C LEU A 188 -0.38 -8.05 -14.14
N TYR A 189 0.69 -8.27 -14.90
CA TYR A 189 0.68 -8.12 -16.35
C TYR A 189 -0.37 -9.02 -17.01
N ARG A 190 -0.47 -10.29 -16.60
CA ARG A 190 -1.51 -11.23 -17.07
C ARG A 190 -2.93 -10.72 -16.74
N VAL A 191 -3.14 -10.22 -15.53
CA VAL A 191 -4.41 -9.63 -15.10
C VAL A 191 -4.79 -8.44 -15.98
N LEU A 192 -3.86 -7.52 -16.19
CA LEU A 192 -4.07 -6.32 -17.02
C LEU A 192 -4.40 -6.66 -18.48
N ASN A 193 -3.79 -7.70 -19.05
CA ASN A 193 -4.06 -8.14 -20.41
C ASN A 193 -5.40 -8.87 -20.58
N ALA A 194 -5.95 -9.44 -19.50
CA ALA A 194 -7.24 -10.12 -19.54
C ALA A 194 -8.41 -9.15 -19.86
N GLN A 195 -8.17 -7.84 -19.77
CA GLN A 195 -9.11 -6.80 -20.18
C GLN A 195 -9.37 -6.77 -21.69
N TYR A 196 -8.41 -7.16 -22.54
CA TYR A 196 -8.58 -7.08 -23.99
C TYR A 196 -9.75 -7.92 -24.53
N PRO A 197 -9.94 -9.18 -24.10
CA PRO A 197 -11.17 -9.94 -24.40
C PRO A 197 -12.47 -9.22 -24.02
N VAL A 198 -12.49 -8.46 -22.93
CA VAL A 198 -13.67 -7.66 -22.50
C VAL A 198 -13.95 -6.53 -23.50
N ILE A 199 -12.89 -5.81 -23.88
CA ILE A 199 -12.93 -4.73 -24.87
C ILE A 199 -13.41 -5.27 -26.22
N ASP A 200 -12.88 -6.40 -26.66
CA ASP A 200 -13.25 -7.05 -27.92
C ASP A 200 -14.71 -7.49 -27.93
N ALA A 201 -15.17 -8.13 -26.85
CA ALA A 201 -16.56 -8.54 -26.70
C ALA A 201 -17.51 -7.34 -26.76
N TYR A 202 -17.19 -6.24 -26.06
CA TYR A 202 -17.98 -5.01 -26.12
C TYR A 202 -18.00 -4.41 -27.53
N ASN A 203 -16.82 -4.27 -28.15
CA ASN A 203 -16.68 -3.70 -29.49
C ASN A 203 -17.47 -4.51 -30.53
N ALA A 204 -17.44 -5.84 -30.46
CA ALA A 204 -18.20 -6.71 -31.34
C ALA A 204 -19.72 -6.51 -31.18
N ILE A 205 -20.21 -6.35 -29.95
CA ILE A 205 -21.63 -6.03 -29.68
C ILE A 205 -22.00 -4.66 -30.25
N MET A 206 -21.14 -3.65 -30.08
CA MET A 206 -21.40 -2.30 -30.59
C MET A 206 -21.37 -2.24 -32.12
N MET A 207 -20.45 -2.96 -32.75
CA MET A 207 -20.41 -3.13 -34.21
C MET A 207 -21.68 -3.80 -34.73
N ALA A 208 -22.17 -4.86 -34.07
CA ALA A 208 -23.43 -5.51 -34.45
C ALA A 208 -24.64 -4.56 -34.33
N LYS A 209 -24.58 -3.59 -33.41
CA LYS A 209 -25.57 -2.50 -33.27
C LYS A 209 -25.32 -1.30 -34.19
N GLN A 210 -24.35 -1.37 -35.10
CA GLN A 210 -23.91 -0.26 -35.96
C GLN A 210 -23.55 1.01 -35.17
N ASN A 211 -23.07 0.83 -33.93
CA ASN A 211 -22.66 1.93 -33.07
C ASN A 211 -21.14 2.10 -33.14
N PRO A 212 -20.61 3.29 -33.49
CA PRO A 212 -19.19 3.51 -33.65
C PRO A 212 -18.43 3.58 -32.31
N ASN A 213 -19.13 3.62 -31.17
CA ASN A 213 -18.50 3.74 -29.86
C ASN A 213 -17.69 2.48 -29.54
N ARG A 214 -16.38 2.69 -29.35
CA ARG A 214 -15.46 1.64 -28.91
C ARG A 214 -15.21 1.74 -27.42
N ALA A 215 -15.04 0.58 -26.80
CA ALA A 215 -14.57 0.48 -25.42
C ALA A 215 -13.19 1.14 -25.29
N LYS A 216 -13.00 1.86 -24.19
CA LYS A 216 -11.71 2.33 -23.72
C LYS A 216 -11.13 1.30 -22.75
N TYR A 217 -9.80 1.24 -22.62
CA TYR A 217 -9.16 0.28 -21.73
C TYR A 217 -9.64 0.40 -20.28
N TRP A 218 -9.71 1.63 -19.78
CA TRP A 218 -10.25 2.00 -18.47
C TRP A 218 -11.78 1.85 -18.33
N GLY A 219 -12.50 1.46 -19.38
CA GLY A 219 -13.97 1.47 -19.43
C GLY A 219 -14.65 0.40 -18.58
N PHE A 220 -13.91 -0.62 -18.13
CA PHE A 220 -14.42 -1.70 -17.29
C PHE A 220 -13.45 -2.01 -16.16
N SER A 221 -13.97 -2.44 -15.01
CA SER A 221 -13.15 -2.98 -13.92
C SER A 221 -12.60 -4.37 -14.27
N ILE A 222 -11.38 -4.66 -13.85
CA ILE A 222 -10.72 -5.96 -13.97
C ILE A 222 -10.87 -6.72 -12.66
N PRO A 223 -11.72 -7.76 -12.59
CA PRO A 223 -11.83 -8.59 -11.38
C PRO A 223 -10.55 -9.40 -11.17
N THR A 224 -10.03 -9.34 -9.96
CA THR A 224 -8.84 -10.08 -9.56
C THR A 224 -9.20 -11.25 -8.65
N GLY A 225 -8.43 -12.31 -8.71
CA GLY A 225 -8.63 -13.51 -7.93
C GLY A 225 -7.33 -14.06 -7.39
N ILE A 226 -7.49 -14.99 -6.47
CA ILE A 226 -6.43 -15.76 -5.84
C ILE A 226 -6.23 -17.02 -6.69
N GLY A 227 -4.99 -17.35 -7.05
CA GLY A 227 -4.69 -18.61 -7.73
C GLY A 227 -5.03 -19.82 -6.85
N GLU A 228 -5.55 -20.88 -7.47
CA GLU A 228 -5.97 -22.10 -6.76
C GLU A 228 -4.80 -22.84 -6.11
N GLU A 229 -3.62 -22.78 -6.72
CA GLU A 229 -2.40 -23.43 -6.25
C GLU A 229 -1.32 -22.39 -5.92
N GLY A 230 -0.57 -22.66 -4.86
CA GLY A 230 0.65 -21.93 -4.56
C GLY A 230 1.71 -22.17 -5.63
N GLN A 231 2.47 -21.14 -5.95
CA GLN A 231 3.57 -21.20 -6.91
C GLN A 231 4.89 -20.95 -6.19
N ASP A 232 5.82 -21.91 -6.30
CA ASP A 232 7.16 -21.74 -5.77
C ASP A 232 7.98 -20.77 -6.64
N VAL A 233 8.49 -19.72 -6.03
CA VAL A 233 9.31 -18.70 -6.68
C VAL A 233 10.63 -18.53 -5.94
N GLY A 234 11.73 -18.43 -6.69
CA GLY A 234 13.07 -18.31 -6.13
C GLY A 234 14.16 -18.62 -7.17
N PRO A 235 15.44 -18.34 -6.87
CA PRO A 235 16.54 -18.53 -7.80
C PRO A 235 16.88 -20.02 -8.03
N ASP A 236 16.72 -20.88 -7.02
CA ASP A 236 16.96 -22.33 -7.09
C ASP A 236 15.96 -23.09 -6.20
N LYS A 237 15.99 -24.43 -6.21
CA LYS A 237 15.04 -25.29 -5.48
C LYS A 237 15.15 -25.21 -3.96
N ASP A 238 16.32 -24.88 -3.44
CA ASP A 238 16.58 -24.83 -1.99
C ASP A 238 16.21 -23.46 -1.40
N HIS A 239 16.04 -22.45 -2.26
CA HIS A 239 15.72 -21.08 -1.93
C HIS A 239 14.38 -20.61 -2.54
N GLN A 240 13.38 -21.49 -2.61
CA GLN A 240 12.04 -21.12 -3.07
C GLN A 240 11.16 -20.66 -1.90
N SER A 241 10.33 -19.65 -2.17
CA SER A 241 9.19 -19.30 -1.35
C SER A 241 7.92 -19.56 -2.15
N THR A 242 6.97 -20.28 -1.57
CA THR A 242 5.65 -20.45 -2.18
C THR A 242 4.92 -19.11 -2.11
N ILE A 243 4.35 -18.63 -3.21
CA ILE A 243 3.47 -17.46 -3.22
C ILE A 243 2.11 -17.85 -3.75
N ILE A 244 1.07 -17.15 -3.32
CA ILE A 244 -0.26 -17.28 -3.91
C ILE A 244 -0.42 -16.21 -4.99
N PRO A 245 -0.49 -16.59 -6.28
CA PRO A 245 -0.45 -15.65 -7.38
C PRO A 245 -1.78 -14.92 -7.57
N MET A 246 -1.71 -13.75 -8.17
CA MET A 246 -2.86 -13.01 -8.66
C MET A 246 -3.29 -13.57 -10.02
N VAL A 247 -4.59 -13.81 -10.21
CA VAL A 247 -5.17 -14.30 -11.47
C VAL A 247 -6.37 -13.44 -11.89
N PRO A 248 -6.63 -13.25 -13.20
CA PRO A 248 -7.84 -12.58 -13.64
C PRO A 248 -9.06 -13.47 -13.44
N GLN A 249 -10.16 -12.88 -12.96
CA GLN A 249 -11.45 -13.57 -12.76
C GLN A 249 -12.48 -13.14 -13.81
N ILE A 250 -12.09 -13.24 -15.08
CA ILE A 250 -12.92 -12.86 -16.23
C ILE A 250 -13.50 -14.15 -16.84
N PRO A 251 -14.83 -14.31 -16.90
CA PRO A 251 -15.44 -15.49 -17.48
C PRO A 251 -15.22 -15.52 -19.01
N PRO A 252 -15.36 -16.69 -19.66
CA PRO A 252 -15.36 -16.75 -21.12
C PRO A 252 -16.49 -15.87 -21.70
N LEU A 253 -16.13 -14.84 -22.46
CA LEU A 253 -17.09 -13.90 -23.05
C LEU A 253 -17.46 -14.33 -24.46
N ARG A 254 -18.71 -14.77 -24.64
CA ARG A 254 -19.29 -15.07 -25.95
C ARG A 254 -20.06 -13.87 -26.46
N VAL A 255 -19.71 -13.40 -27.65
CA VAL A 255 -20.31 -12.18 -28.23
C VAL A 255 -21.84 -12.33 -28.34
N GLY A 256 -22.56 -11.35 -27.82
CA GLY A 256 -24.02 -11.24 -27.98
C GLY A 256 -24.86 -12.13 -27.06
N THR A 257 -24.26 -12.90 -26.15
CA THR A 257 -25.05 -13.70 -25.18
C THR A 257 -25.53 -12.84 -24.00
N PRO A 258 -26.67 -13.20 -23.36
CA PRO A 258 -27.17 -12.48 -22.18
C PRO A 258 -26.15 -12.40 -21.04
N GLU A 259 -25.35 -13.44 -20.83
CA GLU A 259 -24.35 -13.53 -19.76
C GLU A 259 -23.21 -12.52 -19.99
N THR A 260 -22.73 -12.41 -21.22
CA THR A 260 -21.72 -11.41 -21.60
C THR A 260 -22.25 -9.99 -21.42
N ILE A 261 -23.50 -9.74 -21.81
CA ILE A 261 -24.12 -8.41 -21.64
C ILE A 261 -24.27 -8.07 -20.16
N ALA A 262 -24.73 -9.02 -19.34
CA ALA A 262 -24.83 -8.86 -17.89
C ALA A 262 -23.47 -8.56 -17.27
N TYR A 263 -22.44 -9.34 -17.61
CA TYR A 263 -21.07 -9.11 -17.15
C TYR A 263 -20.58 -7.70 -17.51
N LEU A 264 -20.72 -7.29 -18.77
CA LEU A 264 -20.28 -5.98 -19.24
C LEU A 264 -20.99 -4.83 -18.53
N ASN A 265 -22.29 -4.97 -18.25
CA ASN A 265 -23.04 -3.95 -17.52
C ASN A 265 -22.58 -3.83 -16.07
N THR A 266 -22.37 -4.96 -15.38
CA THR A 266 -21.91 -4.95 -13.98
C THR A 266 -20.50 -4.41 -13.84
N ARG A 267 -19.61 -4.69 -14.80
CA ARG A 267 -18.20 -4.27 -14.75
C ARG A 267 -17.94 -2.89 -15.34
N ARG A 268 -18.95 -2.23 -15.90
CA ARG A 268 -18.79 -0.90 -16.49
C ARG A 268 -18.49 0.12 -15.40
N ILE A 269 -17.55 1.02 -15.67
CA ILE A 269 -17.18 2.03 -14.68
C ILE A 269 -18.27 3.12 -14.56
N PRO A 270 -18.52 3.66 -13.34
CA PRO A 270 -19.47 4.75 -13.14
C PRO A 270 -19.11 6.03 -13.91
N LEU A 271 -20.11 6.82 -14.29
CA LEU A 271 -19.99 8.02 -15.11
C LEU A 271 -19.16 9.12 -14.44
N HIS A 272 -19.26 9.31 -13.11
CA HIS A 272 -18.43 10.31 -12.42
C HIS A 272 -16.95 9.93 -12.44
N ILE A 273 -16.62 8.64 -12.37
CA ILE A 273 -15.24 8.15 -12.57
C ILE A 273 -14.81 8.37 -14.02
N GLN A 274 -15.69 8.12 -15.01
CA GLN A 274 -15.40 8.42 -16.43
C GLN A 274 -15.07 9.90 -16.64
N ARG A 275 -15.84 10.81 -16.02
CA ARG A 275 -15.59 12.25 -16.08
C ARG A 275 -14.24 12.59 -15.47
N ARG A 276 -13.96 12.11 -14.25
CA ARG A 276 -12.67 12.32 -13.59
C ARG A 276 -11.48 11.84 -14.43
N LEU A 277 -11.62 10.69 -15.10
CA LEU A 277 -10.59 10.17 -16.00
C LEU A 277 -10.32 11.08 -17.20
N LEU A 278 -11.40 11.61 -17.80
CA LEU A 278 -11.33 12.51 -18.96
C LEU A 278 -10.95 13.95 -18.57
N ASP A 279 -11.20 14.33 -17.32
CA ASP A 279 -10.84 15.62 -16.73
C ASP A 279 -9.37 15.59 -16.27
N SER A 280 -8.46 15.32 -17.21
CA SER A 280 -6.99 15.35 -17.08
C SER A 280 -6.31 14.18 -16.36
N LEU A 281 -7.02 13.38 -15.56
CA LEU A 281 -6.36 12.31 -14.78
C LEU A 281 -5.66 11.27 -15.67
N LEU A 282 -6.21 10.94 -16.85
CA LEU A 282 -5.54 10.03 -17.79
C LEU A 282 -4.23 10.61 -18.33
N GLU A 283 -4.26 11.85 -18.80
CA GLU A 283 -3.10 12.54 -19.34
C GLU A 283 -2.00 12.71 -18.27
N GLU A 284 -2.39 13.14 -17.07
CA GLU A 284 -1.50 13.22 -15.90
C GLU A 284 -0.87 11.87 -15.57
N THR A 285 -1.66 10.79 -15.64
CA THR A 285 -1.17 9.44 -15.35
C THR A 285 -0.20 8.94 -16.41
N VAL A 286 -0.36 9.33 -17.68
CA VAL A 286 0.63 9.05 -18.71
C VAL A 286 1.95 9.75 -18.42
N VAL A 287 1.92 11.06 -18.12
CA VAL A 287 3.13 11.83 -17.77
C VAL A 287 3.83 11.23 -16.55
N TRP A 288 3.05 10.97 -15.49
CA TRP A 288 3.55 10.31 -14.28
C TRP A 288 4.18 8.95 -14.59
N SER A 289 3.55 8.13 -15.43
CA SER A 289 4.07 6.79 -15.72
C SER A 289 5.42 6.79 -16.46
N MET A 290 5.67 7.81 -17.29
CA MET A 290 6.97 8.01 -17.95
C MET A 290 8.05 8.39 -16.94
N GLN A 291 7.79 9.43 -16.14
CA GLN A 291 8.70 9.89 -15.09
C GLN A 291 9.04 8.76 -14.12
N ARG A 292 8.01 8.05 -13.66
CA ARG A 292 8.17 6.96 -12.71
C ARG A 292 8.92 5.76 -13.29
N SER A 293 8.76 5.49 -14.58
CA SER A 293 9.55 4.44 -15.24
C SER A 293 11.05 4.76 -15.27
N VAL A 294 11.41 6.03 -15.45
CA VAL A 294 12.81 6.48 -15.36
C VAL A 294 13.34 6.27 -13.94
N GLU A 295 12.59 6.70 -12.93
CA GLU A 295 12.97 6.54 -11.52
C GLU A 295 13.19 5.07 -11.13
N ILE A 296 12.31 4.17 -11.60
CA ILE A 296 12.45 2.72 -11.38
C ILE A 296 13.77 2.21 -11.97
N VAL A 297 14.10 2.59 -13.21
CA VAL A 297 15.33 2.16 -13.89
C VAL A 297 16.57 2.73 -13.19
N GLU A 298 16.50 3.96 -12.72
CA GLU A 298 17.56 4.61 -11.93
C GLU A 298 17.72 4.00 -10.51
N GLY A 299 16.79 3.16 -10.08
CA GLY A 299 16.79 2.55 -8.75
C GLY A 299 16.45 3.53 -7.63
N LYS A 300 15.69 4.60 -7.94
CA LYS A 300 15.10 5.50 -6.94
C LYS A 300 13.87 4.82 -6.34
N GLN A 301 14.01 4.27 -5.14
CA GLN A 301 12.89 3.68 -4.41
C GLN A 301 12.09 4.76 -3.67
N ASP A 302 10.77 4.62 -3.66
CA ASP A 302 9.95 5.28 -2.64
C ASP A 302 10.09 4.48 -1.34
N GLN A 303 10.47 5.15 -0.25
CA GLN A 303 10.64 4.52 1.07
C GLN A 303 9.35 3.88 1.63
N ALA A 304 8.17 4.16 1.05
CA ALA A 304 6.91 3.52 1.42
C ALA A 304 6.75 2.08 0.86
N MET A 305 7.70 1.62 0.04
CA MET A 305 7.59 0.42 -0.78
C MET A 305 8.55 -0.71 -0.39
N THR A 306 8.20 -1.45 0.65
CA THR A 306 8.59 -2.85 0.73
C THR A 306 7.40 -3.68 0.25
N VAL A 307 7.40 -4.08 -1.03
CA VAL A 307 6.61 -5.25 -1.47
C VAL A 307 7.30 -6.44 -0.82
N ILE A 308 6.67 -7.05 0.19
CA ILE A 308 7.22 -8.24 0.83
C ILE A 308 6.95 -9.45 -0.07
N THR A 309 7.82 -9.61 -1.07
CA THR A 309 8.22 -10.95 -1.48
C THR A 309 9.54 -11.19 -0.77
N GLU A 310 9.49 -11.90 0.36
CA GLU A 310 10.71 -12.43 0.94
C GLU A 310 11.33 -13.39 -0.08
N GLU A 311 12.48 -13.01 -0.61
CA GLU A 311 13.45 -14.00 -1.04
C GLU A 311 14.05 -14.60 0.24
N PRO A 312 14.38 -15.89 0.25
CA PRO A 312 14.96 -16.51 1.43
C PRO A 312 16.27 -15.81 1.76
N ILE A 313 16.29 -15.20 2.93
CA ILE A 313 17.50 -14.73 3.55
C ILE A 313 18.24 -16.01 3.95
N THR A 314 19.44 -16.22 3.41
CA THR A 314 20.39 -17.20 3.97
C THR A 314 20.48 -16.89 5.45
N VAL A 315 20.03 -17.81 6.30
CA VAL A 315 19.93 -17.63 7.74
C VAL A 315 21.35 -17.52 8.29
N THR A 316 21.92 -16.34 8.19
CA THR A 316 22.99 -15.94 9.09
C THR A 316 22.28 -15.81 10.44
N PRO A 317 22.67 -16.58 11.46
CA PRO A 317 22.01 -16.51 12.76
C PRO A 317 21.95 -15.05 13.17
N VAL A 318 20.73 -14.54 13.34
CA VAL A 318 20.48 -13.19 13.83
C VAL A 318 21.15 -13.11 15.20
N GLN A 319 22.31 -12.46 15.26
CA GLN A 319 22.78 -11.92 16.52
C GLN A 319 21.68 -10.96 16.97
N LEU A 320 21.06 -11.27 18.10
CA LEU A 320 20.30 -10.31 18.89
C LEU A 320 21.07 -8.99 18.89
N PRO A 321 20.41 -7.82 18.76
CA PRO A 321 21.08 -6.54 18.74
C PRO A 321 22.06 -6.47 19.91
N GLN A 322 23.34 -6.57 19.59
CA GLN A 322 24.38 -6.20 20.53
C GLN A 322 24.24 -4.69 20.66
N LEU A 323 24.12 -4.23 21.90
CA LEU A 323 24.24 -2.82 22.27
C LEU A 323 25.40 -2.22 21.46
N PRO A 324 25.22 -1.02 20.86
CA PRO A 324 26.24 -0.41 20.03
C PRO A 324 27.57 -0.34 20.78
N ALA A 325 28.64 -0.65 20.06
CA ALA A 325 29.99 -0.74 20.59
C ALA A 325 30.44 0.61 21.20
N ALA A 326 30.59 0.63 22.53
CA ALA A 326 31.54 1.39 23.37
C ALA A 326 31.82 2.89 23.11
N SER A 327 31.16 3.58 22.18
CA SER A 327 31.55 4.94 21.76
C SER A 327 30.41 5.92 21.53
N ASP A 328 29.15 5.57 21.82
CA ASP A 328 28.05 6.54 21.76
C ASP A 328 28.18 7.51 22.95
N PRO A 329 28.50 8.79 22.72
CA PRO A 329 28.69 9.73 23.81
C PRO A 329 27.35 10.06 24.48
N LEU A 330 27.42 10.44 25.75
CA LEU A 330 26.28 11.04 26.44
C LEU A 330 25.88 12.36 25.77
N ILE A 331 24.61 12.70 25.85
CA ILE A 331 24.10 13.97 25.32
C ILE A 331 24.67 15.15 26.10
N THR A 332 24.85 16.28 25.41
CA THR A 332 25.33 17.51 26.04
C THR A 332 24.24 18.17 26.91
N ALA A 333 24.63 19.09 27.79
CA ALA A 333 23.67 19.86 28.59
C ALA A 333 22.67 20.64 27.72
N GLU A 334 23.09 21.15 26.56
CA GLU A 334 22.21 21.83 25.60
C GLU A 334 21.15 20.87 25.03
N GLN A 335 21.52 19.62 24.74
CA GLN A 335 20.61 18.60 24.26
C GLN A 335 19.62 18.14 25.34
N VAL A 336 20.08 18.02 26.60
CA VAL A 336 19.19 17.78 27.76
C VAL A 336 18.16 18.90 27.89
N ASP A 337 18.60 20.15 27.78
CA ASP A 337 17.73 21.32 27.86
C ASP A 337 16.71 21.36 26.72
N TRP A 338 17.13 21.01 25.50
CA TRP A 338 16.22 20.89 24.36
C TRP A 338 15.16 19.80 24.58
N ILE A 339 15.55 18.60 25.04
CA ILE A 339 14.58 17.53 25.33
C ILE A 339 13.61 18.00 26.41
N ARG A 340 14.11 18.60 27.50
CA ARG A 340 13.29 19.06 28.62
C ARG A 340 12.28 20.14 28.22
N LYS A 341 12.73 21.17 27.50
CA LYS A 341 11.91 22.35 27.18
C LYS A 341 11.06 22.13 25.93
N THR A 342 11.65 21.62 24.86
CA THR A 342 11.01 21.53 23.54
C THR A 342 10.21 20.23 23.41
N TYR A 343 10.82 19.09 23.70
CA TYR A 343 10.16 17.78 23.50
C TYR A 343 9.16 17.48 24.62
N CYS A 344 9.56 17.67 25.88
CA CYS A 344 8.73 17.34 27.03
C CYS A 344 7.80 18.46 27.49
N GLY A 345 8.00 19.71 27.04
CA GLY A 345 7.27 20.87 27.55
C GLY A 345 7.37 21.04 29.07
N GLU A 346 8.53 20.68 29.65
CA GLU A 346 8.78 20.62 31.10
C GLU A 346 7.86 19.66 31.89
N ASN A 347 7.13 18.75 31.22
CA ASN A 347 6.25 17.79 31.86
C ASN A 347 7.04 16.61 32.49
N ALA A 348 6.98 16.52 33.83
CA ALA A 348 7.67 15.49 34.59
C ALA A 348 7.26 14.04 34.25
N ASN A 349 6.00 13.82 33.84
CA ASN A 349 5.52 12.49 33.44
C ASN A 349 6.11 12.08 32.09
N THR A 350 6.18 13.00 31.13
CA THR A 350 6.79 12.76 29.81
C THR A 350 8.30 12.48 29.95
N ILE A 351 8.99 13.24 30.80
CA ILE A 351 10.41 12.98 31.12
C ILE A 351 10.59 11.57 31.69
N LYS A 352 9.74 11.17 32.63
CA LYS A 352 9.78 9.82 33.23
C LYS A 352 9.54 8.73 32.21
N GLN A 353 8.60 8.92 31.28
CA GLN A 353 8.30 7.98 30.21
C GLN A 353 9.48 7.82 29.24
N ILE A 354 10.15 8.93 28.87
CA ILE A 354 11.36 8.89 28.04
C ILE A 354 12.49 8.13 28.74
N CYS A 355 12.74 8.44 30.01
CA CYS A 355 13.75 7.74 30.80
C CYS A 355 13.45 6.23 30.87
N GLN A 356 12.18 5.85 31.10
CA GLN A 356 11.74 4.45 31.09
C GLN A 356 11.92 3.79 29.71
N HIS A 357 11.57 4.49 28.64
CA HIS A 357 11.68 4.01 27.27
C HIS A 357 13.13 3.66 26.89
N PHE A 358 14.09 4.51 27.28
CA PHE A 358 15.51 4.30 27.02
C PHE A 358 16.26 3.54 28.13
N GLY A 359 15.55 3.07 29.17
CA GLY A 359 16.15 2.31 30.27
C GLY A 359 17.14 3.11 31.12
N VAL A 360 17.00 4.44 31.20
CA VAL A 360 17.85 5.35 31.98
C VAL A 360 17.10 5.93 33.17
N THR A 361 17.84 6.45 34.16
CA THR A 361 17.24 7.07 35.36
C THR A 361 17.07 8.58 35.24
N ASP A 362 17.87 9.23 34.39
CA ASP A 362 17.84 10.67 34.16
C ASP A 362 18.15 10.99 32.68
N LEU A 363 17.66 12.12 32.18
CA LEU A 363 17.93 12.58 30.81
C LEU A 363 19.43 12.75 30.54
N THR A 364 20.25 13.08 31.54
CA THR A 364 21.71 13.21 31.36
C THR A 364 22.41 11.89 31.06
N GLN A 365 21.74 10.75 31.24
CA GLN A 365 22.25 9.42 30.91
C GLN A 365 21.85 8.98 29.49
N LEU A 366 21.09 9.79 28.76
CA LEU A 366 20.80 9.53 27.37
C LEU A 366 22.05 9.69 26.52
N HIS A 367 22.13 8.91 25.46
CA HIS A 367 23.19 8.99 24.47
C HIS A 367 22.75 9.81 23.25
N VAL A 368 23.70 10.27 22.45
CA VAL A 368 23.44 11.11 21.26
C VAL A 368 22.50 10.41 20.28
N SER A 369 22.56 9.08 20.17
CA SER A 369 21.59 8.30 19.41
C SER A 369 20.14 8.48 19.91
N HIS A 370 19.91 8.47 21.24
CA HIS A 370 18.59 8.69 21.83
C HIS A 370 18.06 10.09 21.54
N TYR A 371 18.92 11.12 21.67
CA TYR A 371 18.54 12.49 21.32
C TYR A 371 18.13 12.61 19.85
N THR A 372 18.88 11.98 18.95
CA THR A 372 18.60 12.04 17.50
C THR A 372 17.22 11.44 17.17
N LEU A 373 16.85 10.34 17.84
CA LEU A 373 15.52 9.73 17.70
C LEU A 373 14.40 10.68 18.16
N LEU A 374 14.56 11.31 19.33
CA LEU A 374 13.59 12.26 19.88
C LEU A 374 13.48 13.52 19.00
N PHE A 375 14.60 14.03 18.50
CA PHE A 375 14.64 15.22 17.64
C PHE A 375 13.86 15.02 16.34
N ASN A 376 13.99 13.84 15.72
CA ASN A 376 13.33 13.50 14.46
C ASN A 376 11.81 13.28 14.59
N GLN A 377 11.26 13.18 15.81
CA GLN A 377 9.81 13.03 16.03
C GLN A 377 9.08 14.38 16.16
N VAL A 378 9.82 15.47 16.39
CA VAL A 378 9.26 16.84 16.57
C VAL A 378 9.40 17.68 15.29
N ARG A 379 10.20 17.20 14.33
CA ARG A 379 10.26 17.72 12.95
C ARG A 379 9.25 16.99 12.08
#